data_AF-A0A3D4QY20-F1
#
_entry.id   AF-A0A3D4QY20-F1
#
_cell.length_a   1.000
_cell.length_b   1.000
_cell.length_c   1.000
_cell.angle_alpha   90.00
_cell.angle_beta   90.00
_cell.angle_gamma   90.00
#
_symmetry.space_group_name_H-M   'P 1'
#
loop_
_entity.id
_entity.type
_entity.pdbx_description
1 polymer ?
#
loop_
_entity_poly.entity_id
_entity_poly.type
_entity_poly.pdbx_seq_one_letter_code
_entity_poly.pdbx_strand_id
1 'polypeptide(L)'
;MFMEKRMQKILDKLVRSLQVETDILDANGMIVASSDKSRVGSVGQIIRDVMEEDDKAIFIDNNRTYMKFTADKTLTYFLSMEGTDRVARNYCLLAVSLLEAQLKNSLQKLDKEEVMRR
;
A
#
# COMPACT_ATOMS: atom_id res chain seq x y z
N MET A 1 -5.57 -6.11 11.51
CA MET A 1 -4.44 -7.05 11.77
C MET A 1 -4.14 -8.11 10.69
N PHE A 2 -5.07 -8.95 10.22
CA PHE A 2 -4.69 -10.02 9.24
C PHE A 2 -4.26 -9.45 7.87
N MET A 3 -4.99 -8.46 7.37
CA MET A 3 -4.68 -7.79 6.10
C MET A 3 -3.36 -7.02 6.14
N GLU A 4 -3.10 -6.25 7.21
CA GLU A 4 -1.85 -5.49 7.39
C GLU A 4 -0.64 -6.43 7.45
N LYS A 5 -0.72 -7.53 8.23
CA LYS A 5 0.34 -8.56 8.26
C LYS A 5 0.61 -9.16 6.88
N ARG A 6 -0.44 -9.30 6.06
CA ARG A 6 -0.31 -9.81 4.69
C ARG A 6 0.29 -8.77 3.76
N MET A 7 -0.09 -7.50 3.87
CA MET A 7 0.53 -6.38 3.17
C MET A 7 2.02 -6.31 3.48
N GLN A 8 2.42 -6.43 4.75
CA GLN A 8 3.82 -6.49 5.15
C GLN A 8 4.57 -7.63 4.48
N LYS A 9 3.98 -8.83 4.39
CA LYS A 9 4.62 -9.97 3.69
C LYS A 9 4.80 -9.74 2.19
N ILE A 10 3.89 -9.03 1.54
CA ILE A 10 4.02 -8.68 0.12
C ILE A 10 5.09 -7.60 -0.05
N LEU A 11 5.05 -6.56 0.79
CA LEU A 11 6.02 -5.48 0.80
C LEU A 11 7.45 -5.99 1.05
N ASP A 12 7.65 -6.90 2.01
CA ASP A 12 8.94 -7.53 2.30
C ASP A 12 9.57 -8.21 1.06
N LYS A 13 8.75 -8.71 0.13
CA LYS A 13 9.22 -9.31 -1.13
C LYS A 13 9.55 -8.25 -2.18
N LEU A 14 8.74 -7.20 -2.28
CA LEU A 14 8.91 -6.12 -3.25
C LEU A 14 10.11 -5.23 -2.92
N VAL A 15 10.21 -4.76 -1.67
CA VAL A 15 11.22 -3.80 -1.21
C VAL A 15 12.64 -4.35 -1.35
N ARG A 16 12.85 -5.66 -1.12
CA ARG A 16 14.17 -6.29 -1.29
C ARG A 16 14.76 -6.10 -2.69
N SER A 17 13.91 -5.98 -3.70
CA SER A 17 14.32 -5.81 -5.10
C SER A 17 14.31 -4.34 -5.53
N LEU A 18 13.47 -3.51 -4.90
CA LEU A 18 13.30 -2.10 -5.25
C LEU A 18 14.36 -1.20 -4.59
N GLN A 19 14.86 -1.55 -3.40
CA GLN A 19 15.85 -0.75 -2.65
C GLN A 19 15.43 0.72 -2.41
N VAL A 20 14.11 0.98 -2.36
CA VAL A 20 13.55 2.31 -2.07
C VAL A 20 12.71 2.23 -0.82
N GLU A 21 12.84 3.22 0.07
CA GLU A 21 12.01 3.31 1.26
C GLU A 21 10.53 3.43 0.88
N THR A 22 9.77 2.44 1.30
CA THR A 22 8.35 2.28 0.96
C THR A 22 7.53 2.00 2.21
N ASP A 23 6.37 2.64 2.30
CA ASP A 23 5.39 2.47 3.38
C ASP A 23 3.99 2.26 2.79
N ILE A 24 3.13 1.59 3.55
CA ILE A 24 1.70 1.50 3.28
C ILE A 24 0.99 2.14 4.47
N LEU A 25 0.10 3.08 4.18
CA LEU A 25 -0.69 3.82 5.15
C LEU A 25 -2.17 3.45 5.00
N ASP A 26 -2.90 3.43 6.12
CA ASP A 26 -4.36 3.33 6.10
C ASP A 26 -5.03 4.69 5.80
N ALA A 27 -6.36 4.71 5.77
CA ALA A 27 -7.14 5.92 5.55
C ALA A 27 -6.99 7.00 6.65
N ASN A 28 -6.37 6.69 7.78
CA ASN A 28 -6.06 7.65 8.85
C ASN A 28 -4.62 8.15 8.80
N GLY A 29 -3.82 7.67 7.85
CA GLY A 29 -2.40 8.00 7.73
C GLY A 29 -1.52 7.19 8.67
N MET A 30 -2.03 6.13 9.30
CA MET A 30 -1.23 5.22 10.11
C MET A 30 -0.43 4.28 9.22
N ILE A 31 0.88 4.14 9.48
CA ILE A 31 1.74 3.19 8.76
C ILE A 31 1.38 1.77 9.22
N VAL A 32 0.85 0.98 8.29
CA VAL A 32 0.42 -0.41 8.54
C VAL A 32 1.41 -1.45 8.01
N ALA A 33 2.25 -1.07 7.05
CA ALA A 33 3.37 -1.87 6.59
C ALA A 33 4.51 -0.97 6.13
N SER A 34 5.75 -1.38 6.33
CA SER A 34 6.90 -0.57 5.97
C SER A 34 8.12 -1.41 5.60
N SER A 35 8.92 -0.88 4.68
CA SER A 35 10.31 -1.29 4.44
C SER A 35 11.17 -1.20 5.71
N ASP A 36 10.93 -0.21 6.56
CA ASP A 36 11.48 -0.10 7.91
C ASP A 36 10.38 -0.42 8.94
N LYS A 37 10.41 -1.65 9.45
CA LYS A 37 9.40 -2.17 10.37
C LYS A 37 9.29 -1.40 11.68
N SER A 38 10.30 -0.60 12.04
CA SER A 38 10.24 0.25 13.24
C SER A 38 9.19 1.36 13.11
N ARG A 39 8.80 1.73 11.89
CA ARG A 39 7.80 2.78 11.61
C ARG A 39 6.36 2.30 11.67
N VAL A 40 6.11 0.98 11.69
CA VAL A 40 4.74 0.44 11.72
C VAL A 40 4.04 0.85 13.02
N GLY A 41 2.84 1.40 12.89
CA GLY A 41 2.04 1.95 13.99
C GLY A 41 2.28 3.42 14.28
N SER A 42 3.22 4.07 13.58
CA SER A 42 3.39 5.53 13.61
C SER A 42 2.50 6.22 12.58
N VAL A 43 2.22 7.51 12.80
CA VAL A 43 1.48 8.34 11.84
C VAL A 43 2.47 8.83 10.79
N GLY A 44 2.17 8.56 9.52
CA GLY A 44 2.95 9.05 8.38
C GLY A 44 2.77 10.56 8.18
N GLN A 45 3.73 11.18 7.50
CA GLN A 45 3.75 12.62 7.26
C GLN A 45 2.85 13.06 6.10
N ILE A 46 1.66 12.49 5.96
CA ILE A 46 0.71 12.83 4.89
C ILE A 46 -0.29 13.88 5.39
N ILE A 47 -0.53 14.92 4.58
CA ILE A 47 -1.54 15.94 4.88
C ILE A 47 -2.95 15.35 4.69
N ARG A 48 -3.82 15.48 5.71
CA ARG A 48 -5.19 14.94 5.70
C ARG A 48 -6.02 15.43 4.50
N ASP A 49 -5.88 16.70 4.13
CA ASP A 49 -6.57 17.30 2.98
C ASP A 49 -6.25 16.57 1.66
N VAL A 50 -5.03 16.04 1.52
CA VAL A 50 -4.60 15.30 0.33
C VAL A 50 -5.19 13.88 0.30
N MET A 51 -5.55 13.33 1.46
CA MET A 51 -6.24 12.04 1.57
C MET A 51 -7.73 12.14 1.21
N GLU A 52 -8.31 13.33 1.39
CA GLU A 52 -9.72 13.63 1.11
C GLU A 52 -9.96 14.06 -0.35
N GLU A 53 -8.94 14.49 -1.09
CA GLU A 53 -9.03 14.73 -2.54
C GLU A 53 -9.29 13.41 -3.30
N ASP A 54 -10.54 13.17 -3.68
CA ASP A 54 -10.98 11.90 -4.27
C ASP A 54 -10.43 11.66 -5.71
N ASP A 55 -9.97 12.71 -6.39
CA ASP A 55 -9.62 12.68 -7.82
C ASP A 55 -8.15 12.32 -8.14
N LYS A 56 -7.21 12.47 -7.20
CA LYS A 56 -5.79 12.21 -7.47
C LYS A 56 -5.36 10.84 -6.99
N ALA A 57 -5.32 9.89 -7.92
CA ALA A 57 -4.76 8.55 -7.66
C ALA A 57 -3.28 8.60 -7.23
N ILE A 58 -2.51 9.61 -7.67
CA ILE A 58 -1.09 9.80 -7.35
C ILE A 58 -0.82 11.26 -7.02
N PHE A 59 -0.07 11.51 -5.95
CA PHE A 59 0.40 12.85 -5.56
C PHE A 59 1.79 12.79 -4.94
N ILE A 60 2.40 13.96 -4.74
CA ILE A 60 3.74 14.11 -4.14
C ILE A 60 3.58 14.95 -2.89
N ASP A 61 4.18 14.49 -1.79
CA ASP A 61 4.24 15.22 -0.52
C ASP A 61 5.53 14.84 0.23
N ASN A 62 6.14 15.78 0.95
CA ASN A 62 7.33 15.53 1.79
C ASN A 62 8.44 14.68 1.14
N ASN A 63 8.79 14.97 -0.12
CA ASN A 63 9.79 14.23 -0.92
C ASN A 63 9.44 12.74 -1.19
N ARG A 64 8.15 12.40 -1.11
CA ARG A 64 7.64 11.06 -1.36
C ARG A 64 6.51 11.11 -2.39
N THR A 65 6.45 10.06 -3.20
CA THR A 65 5.34 9.83 -4.12
C THR A 65 4.34 8.89 -3.46
N TYR A 66 3.09 9.31 -3.46
CA TYR A 66 1.98 8.55 -2.89
C TYR A 66 1.04 8.06 -3.97
N MET A 67 0.46 6.89 -3.76
CA MET A 67 -0.59 6.36 -4.61
C MET A 67 -1.70 5.71 -3.78
N LYS A 68 -2.93 6.17 -3.99
CA LYS A 68 -4.15 5.59 -3.40
C LYS A 68 -4.45 4.26 -4.09
N PHE A 69 -4.82 3.24 -3.32
CA PHE A 69 -5.23 1.94 -3.84
C PHE A 69 -6.27 1.27 -2.94
N THR A 70 -6.94 0.25 -3.49
CA THR A 70 -8.00 -0.48 -2.78
C THR A 70 -7.56 -1.92 -2.53
N ALA A 71 -7.55 -2.33 -1.26
CA ALA A 71 -7.21 -3.71 -0.89
C ALA A 71 -8.43 -4.65 -0.92
N ASP A 72 -9.62 -4.08 -0.78
CA ASP A 72 -10.94 -4.70 -0.89
C ASP A 72 -11.95 -3.61 -1.33
N LYS A 73 -13.24 -3.93 -1.49
CA LYS A 73 -14.27 -3.00 -2.00
C LYS A 73 -14.47 -1.73 -1.18
N THR A 74 -13.98 -1.68 0.07
CA THR A 74 -14.27 -0.57 1.00
C THR A 74 -13.05 0.03 1.69
N LEU A 75 -11.89 -0.64 1.67
CA LEU A 75 -10.72 -0.20 2.42
C LEU A 75 -9.70 0.47 1.50
N THR A 76 -9.58 1.79 1.67
CA THR A 76 -8.59 2.64 1.03
C THR A 76 -7.27 2.59 1.79
N TYR A 77 -6.19 2.42 1.05
CA TYR A 77 -4.82 2.51 1.53
C TYR A 77 -4.01 3.43 0.62
N PHE A 78 -2.87 3.86 1.11
CA PHE A 78 -1.91 4.64 0.35
C PHE A 78 -0.56 3.93 0.36
N LEU A 79 0.04 3.73 -0.81
CA LEU A 79 1.45 3.41 -0.91
C LEU A 79 2.23 4.72 -0.89
N SER A 80 3.27 4.81 -0.08
CA SER A 80 4.22 5.92 -0.06
C SER A 80 5.59 5.40 -0.43
N MET A 81 6.28 6.10 -1.32
CA MET A 81 7.61 5.72 -1.80
C MET A 81 8.51 6.95 -1.83
N GLU A 82 9.74 6.83 -1.34
CA GLU A 82 10.72 7.91 -1.42
C GLU A 82 11.01 8.32 -2.88
N GLY A 83 11.10 9.63 -3.10
CA GLY A 83 11.38 10.23 -4.41
C GLY A 83 10.15 10.89 -5.03
N THR A 84 10.42 11.87 -5.89
CA THR A 84 9.41 12.71 -6.56
C THR A 84 9.52 12.66 -8.08
N ASP A 85 10.49 11.89 -8.59
CA ASP A 85 10.79 11.83 -10.01
C ASP A 85 9.91 10.81 -10.75
N ARG A 86 10.10 10.75 -12.07
CA ARG A 86 9.37 9.80 -12.92
C ARG A 86 9.65 8.35 -12.56
N VAL A 87 10.83 8.05 -12.04
CA VAL A 87 11.24 6.69 -11.67
C VAL A 87 10.47 6.23 -10.44
N ALA A 88 10.46 7.02 -9.37
CA ALA A 88 9.67 6.79 -8.17
C ALA A 88 8.18 6.65 -8.50
N ARG A 89 7.65 7.51 -9.37
CA ARG A 89 6.25 7.40 -9.83
C ARG A 89 5.96 6.08 -10.56
N ASN A 90 6.85 5.66 -11.46
CA ASN A 90 6.69 4.40 -12.19
C ASN A 90 6.75 3.17 -11.26
N TYR A 91 7.67 3.18 -10.29
CA TYR A 91 7.76 2.11 -9.30
C TYR A 91 6.56 2.08 -8.35
N CYS A 92 6.04 3.25 -7.96
CA CYS A 92 4.84 3.36 -7.14
C CYS A 92 3.63 2.74 -7.87
N LEU A 93 3.43 3.08 -9.16
CA LEU A 93 2.43 2.47 -10.05
C LEU A 93 2.55 0.95 -10.13
N LEU A 94 3.77 0.45 -10.35
CA LEU A 94 4.04 -0.98 -10.47
C LEU A 94 3.76 -1.71 -9.15
N ALA A 95 4.25 -1.16 -8.03
CA ALA A 95 4.08 -1.74 -6.70
C ALA A 95 2.60 -1.81 -6.29
N VAL A 96 1.83 -0.75 -6.53
CA VAL A 96 0.37 -0.76 -6.31
C VAL A 96 -0.32 -1.81 -7.17
N SER A 97 -0.01 -1.86 -8.47
CA SER A 97 -0.61 -2.85 -9.38
C SER A 97 -0.36 -4.30 -8.91
N LEU A 98 0.86 -4.58 -8.44
CA LEU A 98 1.23 -5.88 -7.88
C LEU A 98 0.53 -6.16 -6.55
N LEU A 99 0.45 -5.17 -5.66
CA LEU A 99 -0.27 -5.28 -4.39
C LEU A 99 -1.74 -5.62 -4.64
N GLU A 100 -2.44 -4.86 -5.48
CA GLU A 100 -3.84 -5.11 -5.80
C GLU A 100 -4.07 -6.50 -6.40
N ALA A 101 -3.21 -6.92 -7.33
CA ALA A 101 -3.30 -8.24 -7.95
C ALA A 101 -3.11 -9.37 -6.92
N GLN A 102 -2.13 -9.24 -6.01
CA GLN A 102 -1.87 -10.23 -4.96
C GLN A 102 -2.98 -10.26 -3.91
N LEU A 103 -3.54 -9.09 -3.58
CA LEU A 103 -4.61 -8.94 -2.61
C LEU A 103 -5.91 -9.57 -3.11
N LYS A 104 -6.36 -9.20 -4.32
CA LYS A 104 -7.55 -9.75 -5.00
C LYS A 104 -7.46 -11.27 -5.21
N ASN A 105 -6.32 -11.77 -5.69
CA ASN A 105 -6.16 -13.20 -5.99
C ASN A 105 -6.29 -14.12 -4.77
N SER A 106 -5.93 -13.65 -3.56
CA SER A 106 -6.06 -14.53 -2.38
C SER A 106 -7.40 -14.38 -1.67
N LEU A 107 -8.17 -13.31 -1.90
CA LEU A 107 -9.59 -13.27 -1.50
C LEU A 107 -10.38 -14.34 -2.27
N GLN A 108 -10.17 -14.45 -3.58
CA GLN A 108 -10.80 -15.49 -4.41
C GLN A 108 -10.40 -16.92 -4.01
N LYS A 109 -9.20 -17.15 -3.45
CA LYS A 109 -8.80 -18.47 -2.95
C LYS A 109 -9.51 -18.84 -1.65
N LEU A 110 -9.67 -17.87 -0.73
CA LEU A 110 -10.43 -18.05 0.51
C LEU A 110 -11.89 -18.40 0.22
N ASP A 111 -12.55 -17.68 -0.68
CA ASP A 111 -13.95 -17.95 -1.06
C ASP A 111 -14.13 -19.39 -1.60
N LYS A 112 -13.18 -19.86 -2.41
CA LYS A 112 -13.23 -21.23 -2.96
C LYS A 112 -13.05 -22.30 -1.89
N GLU A 113 -12.14 -22.10 -0.93
CA GLU A 113 -11.94 -23.05 0.16
C GLU A 113 -13.13 -23.12 1.13
N GLU A 114 -13.82 -22.00 1.37
CA GLU A 114 -15.05 -21.99 2.18
C GLU A 114 -16.23 -22.69 1.47
N VAL A 115 -16.36 -22.51 0.16
CA VAL A 115 -17.40 -23.18 -0.64
C VAL A 115 -17.18 -24.70 -0.68
N MET A 116 -15.93 -25.17 -0.72
CA MET A 116 -15.61 -26.61 -0.74
C MET A 116 -15.77 -27.33 0.62
N ARG A 117 -15.99 -26.58 1.72
CA ARG A 117 -16.20 -27.14 3.06
C ARG A 117 -17.68 -27.29 3.45
N ARG A 118 -18.61 -26.99 2.54
CA ARG A 118 -20.06 -27.20 2.69
C ARG A 118 -20.52 -28.34 1.78
#